data_AF-A0A914CPY2-F1
#
_entry.id   AF-A0A914CPY2-F1
#
_cell.length_a   1.000
_cell.length_b   1.000
_cell.length_c   1.000
_cell.angle_alpha   90.00
_cell.angle_beta   90.00
_cell.angle_gamma   90.00
#
_symmetry.space_group_name_H-M   'P 1'
#
loop_
_entity.id
_entity.type
_entity.pdbx_description
1 polymer ?
#
loop_
_entity_poly.entity_id
_entity_poly.type
_entity_poly.pdbx_seq_one_letter_code
_entity_poly.pdbx_strand_id
1 'polypeptide(L)'
;MDKRLKEFVNNIKKDHDDDAIDRANYATTVYLLGFFAILIMAKQYVGEPLQCWIPAEYRDQWEQYIESYCFIEGTYYANGTIPVKETRKINELRYYQWVPYILAAQALICYTPKFIFKMLYSFSDLRINDIVQMSYNARKKKLTEQKDTVEVVYKKFIDVLEKRNLADSHKLNLQISFNWYFTLIYFIMKILFVITILVQFGLIHYFVAAHDAFWGFEIIEDLVNGRDWRMNGYFPRVTFCDISTRDIGQNRPHTVQCVLMINMFIEKIYIFLWFWFFAFLVITFLNLLIWIYRAFMPSTRLAYLGDALALNEIKPPESQLKNFIGTYLKLDGVVMLLLIDSNAGYVQMADILQRLWNSAYNIKNEREGNIANTETSIKKS
;
A
#
# COMPACT_ATOMS: atom_id res chain seq x y z
N MET A 1 -11.09 18.68 12.97
CA MET A 1 -9.99 17.70 12.75
C MET A 1 -8.82 18.08 13.64
N ASP A 2 -8.54 17.28 14.66
CA ASP A 2 -7.56 17.55 15.74
C ASP A 2 -6.14 17.79 15.19
N LYS A 3 -5.38 18.69 15.82
CA LYS A 3 -4.01 19.06 15.45
C LYS A 3 -3.08 17.84 15.49
N ARG A 4 -3.31 16.92 16.44
CA ARG A 4 -2.60 15.65 16.55
C ARG A 4 -2.88 14.69 15.39
N LEU A 5 -4.12 14.64 14.91
CA LEU A 5 -4.47 13.83 13.74
C LEU A 5 -3.83 14.41 12.47
N LYS A 6 -3.81 15.75 12.33
CA LYS A 6 -3.10 16.42 11.24
C LYS A 6 -1.59 16.15 11.29
N GLU A 7 -0.97 16.17 12.46
CA GLU A 7 0.45 15.85 12.62
C GLU A 7 0.75 14.38 12.30
N PHE A 8 -0.07 13.44 12.77
CA PHE A 8 0.06 12.02 12.45
C PHE A 8 -0.08 11.74 10.94
N VAL A 9 -1.12 12.30 10.31
CA VAL A 9 -1.35 12.21 8.85
C VAL A 9 -0.20 12.84 8.07
N ASN A 10 0.29 14.00 8.49
CA ASN A 10 1.41 14.67 7.82
C ASN A 10 2.73 13.89 7.97
N ASN A 11 2.93 13.18 9.07
CA ASN A 11 4.13 12.36 9.27
C ASN A 11 4.09 11.08 8.42
N ILE A 12 2.91 10.47 8.22
CA ILE A 12 2.75 9.36 7.26
C ILE A 12 3.11 9.81 5.83
N LYS A 13 2.79 11.06 5.46
CA LYS A 13 3.00 11.60 4.12
C LYS A 13 4.44 12.07 3.82
N LYS A 14 5.30 12.20 4.83
CA LYS A 14 6.63 12.84 4.70
C LYS A 14 7.76 11.88 4.30
N ASP A 15 7.54 10.58 4.44
CA ASP A 15 8.56 9.58 4.13
C ASP A 15 8.52 9.31 2.62
N HIS A 16 9.57 9.73 1.91
CA HIS A 16 9.73 9.57 0.45
C HIS A 16 10.65 8.38 0.11
N ASP A 17 10.68 7.37 0.96
CA ASP A 17 11.52 6.17 0.87
C ASP A 17 10.96 5.09 -0.06
N ASP A 18 9.89 5.40 -0.77
CA ASP A 18 9.15 4.53 -1.66
C ASP A 18 8.73 5.26 -2.95
N ASP A 19 8.09 4.52 -3.86
CA ASP A 19 7.59 5.06 -5.12
C ASP A 19 6.17 5.63 -4.95
N ALA A 20 5.72 6.49 -5.88
CA ALA A 20 4.40 7.11 -5.82
C ALA A 20 3.26 6.09 -5.81
N ILE A 21 3.41 4.99 -6.56
CA ILE A 21 2.44 3.89 -6.63
C ILE A 21 2.38 3.15 -5.27
N ASP A 22 3.53 2.90 -4.65
CA ASP A 22 3.60 2.25 -3.34
C ASP A 22 2.92 3.12 -2.27
N ARG A 23 3.15 4.44 -2.29
CA ARG A 23 2.41 5.40 -1.43
C ARG A 23 0.92 5.38 -1.67
N ALA A 24 0.49 5.29 -2.92
CA ALA A 24 -0.93 5.21 -3.23
C ALA A 24 -1.56 3.94 -2.62
N ASN A 25 -0.85 2.81 -2.62
CA ASN A 25 -1.31 1.56 -2.01
C ASN A 25 -1.54 1.67 -0.50
N TYR A 26 -0.55 2.09 0.30
CA TYR A 26 -0.72 2.09 1.76
C TYR A 26 -1.27 3.40 2.33
N ALA A 27 -1.12 4.55 1.67
CA ALA A 27 -1.63 5.80 2.22
C ALA A 27 -3.06 6.05 1.73
N THR A 28 -3.26 6.08 0.40
CA THR A 28 -4.57 6.42 -0.17
C THR A 28 -5.61 5.36 0.14
N THR A 29 -5.30 4.08 -0.04
CA THR A 29 -6.24 2.99 0.27
C THR A 29 -6.58 2.92 1.75
N VAL A 30 -5.63 3.19 2.66
CA VAL A 30 -5.90 3.20 4.11
C VAL A 30 -6.81 4.35 4.50
N TYR A 31 -6.58 5.56 3.96
CA TYR A 31 -7.49 6.68 4.19
C TYR A 31 -8.88 6.42 3.61
N LEU A 32 -8.96 5.80 2.43
CA LEU A 32 -10.21 5.45 1.79
C LEU A 32 -11.02 4.42 2.61
N LEU A 33 -10.37 3.32 3.02
CA LEU A 33 -11.00 2.30 3.86
C LEU A 33 -11.41 2.86 5.22
N GLY A 34 -10.54 3.67 5.85
CA GLY A 34 -10.86 4.36 7.10
C GLY A 34 -12.05 5.31 6.96
N PHE A 35 -12.14 6.04 5.84
CA PHE A 35 -13.29 6.89 5.53
C PHE A 35 -14.58 6.07 5.40
N PHE A 36 -14.57 4.97 4.65
CA PHE A 36 -15.75 4.12 4.53
C PHE A 36 -16.14 3.44 5.85
N ALA A 37 -15.15 3.00 6.65
CA ALA A 37 -15.41 2.45 7.98
C ALA A 37 -16.12 3.47 8.88
N ILE A 38 -15.65 4.73 8.91
CA ILE A 38 -16.28 5.82 9.67
C ILE A 38 -17.67 6.15 9.12
N LEU A 39 -17.84 6.17 7.80
CA LEU A 39 -19.12 6.47 7.15
C LEU A 39 -20.18 5.43 7.52
N ILE A 40 -19.86 4.14 7.41
CA ILE A 40 -20.79 3.07 7.78
C ILE A 40 -21.07 3.10 9.29
N MET A 41 -20.03 3.32 10.11
CA MET A 41 -20.19 3.46 11.56
C MET A 41 -21.13 4.63 11.92
N ALA A 42 -21.00 5.78 11.26
CA ALA A 42 -21.89 6.91 11.44
C ALA A 42 -23.34 6.55 11.06
N LYS A 43 -23.55 5.84 9.94
CA LYS A 43 -24.88 5.38 9.54
C LYS A 43 -25.46 4.35 10.52
N GLN A 44 -24.62 3.53 11.15
CA GLN A 44 -25.03 2.49 12.10
C GLN A 44 -25.41 3.01 13.49
N TYR A 45 -24.71 4.03 13.99
CA TYR A 45 -24.92 4.53 15.36
C TYR A 45 -25.67 5.86 15.44
N VAL A 46 -25.57 6.71 14.42
CA VAL A 46 -26.18 8.05 14.42
C VAL A 46 -27.41 8.09 13.50
N GLY A 47 -27.38 7.34 12.41
CA GLY A 47 -28.52 7.20 11.51
C GLY A 47 -29.43 6.05 11.91
N GLU A 48 -30.51 5.91 11.15
CA GLU A 48 -31.39 4.74 11.20
C GLU A 48 -30.82 3.66 10.25
N PRO A 49 -30.26 2.55 10.76
CA PRO A 49 -29.67 1.52 9.91
C PRO A 49 -30.72 0.63 9.23
N LEU A 50 -31.90 0.54 9.84
CA LEU A 50 -33.00 -0.34 9.47
C LEU A 50 -34.31 0.32 9.90
N GLN A 51 -35.35 0.18 9.07
CA GLN A 51 -36.72 0.64 9.37
C GLN A 51 -37.70 -0.51 9.20
N CYS A 52 -38.64 -0.69 10.12
CA CYS A 52 -39.59 -1.81 10.06
C CYS A 52 -41.02 -1.37 9.74
N TRP A 53 -41.73 -2.20 8.96
CA TRP A 53 -43.16 -2.08 8.76
C TRP A 53 -43.90 -2.67 9.97
N ILE A 54 -44.46 -1.79 10.80
CA ILE A 54 -45.12 -2.15 12.05
C ILE A 54 -46.61 -1.75 11.98
N PRO A 55 -47.54 -2.56 12.53
CA PRO A 55 -48.95 -2.20 12.59
C PRO A 55 -49.20 -0.86 13.32
N ALA A 56 -50.17 -0.08 12.84
CA ALA A 56 -50.51 1.23 13.37
C ALA A 56 -51.00 1.25 14.83
N GLU A 57 -51.23 0.08 15.43
CA GLU A 57 -51.61 -0.08 16.84
C GLU A 57 -50.44 0.17 17.80
N TYR A 58 -49.20 -0.02 17.34
CA TYR A 58 -48.00 0.20 18.14
C TYR A 58 -47.64 1.70 18.17
N ARG A 59 -47.24 2.19 19.35
CA ARG A 59 -46.71 3.55 19.51
C ARG A 59 -45.26 3.63 19.01
N ASP A 60 -44.81 4.83 18.66
CA ASP A 60 -43.45 5.13 18.15
C ASP A 60 -42.31 4.57 19.03
N GLN A 61 -42.51 4.51 20.36
CA GLN A 61 -41.53 3.94 21.30
C GLN A 61 -41.31 2.43 21.08
N TRP A 62 -42.37 1.71 20.71
CA TRP A 62 -42.30 0.28 20.39
C TRP A 62 -41.66 0.05 19.04
N GLU A 63 -41.87 0.95 18.08
CA GLU A 63 -41.18 0.93 16.79
C GLU A 63 -39.66 1.02 16.96
N GLN A 64 -39.18 2.03 17.70
CA GLN A 64 -37.74 2.17 17.97
C GLN A 64 -37.15 0.97 18.70
N TYR A 65 -37.90 0.36 19.63
CA TYR A 65 -37.49 -0.86 20.32
C TYR A 65 -37.39 -2.06 19.36
N ILE A 66 -38.42 -2.27 18.52
CA ILE A 66 -38.46 -3.38 17.55
C ILE A 66 -37.33 -3.24 16.53
N GLU A 67 -37.11 -2.03 15.99
CA GLU A 67 -36.02 -1.77 15.05
C GLU A 67 -34.65 -2.05 15.67
N SER A 68 -34.42 -1.59 16.90
CA SER A 68 -33.18 -1.86 17.64
C SER A 68 -33.01 -3.35 17.93
N TYR A 69 -34.07 -4.02 18.35
CA TYR A 69 -34.08 -5.46 18.62
C TYR A 69 -33.74 -6.26 17.35
N CYS A 70 -34.44 -5.98 16.25
CA CYS A 70 -34.20 -6.63 14.96
C CYS A 70 -32.80 -6.34 14.41
N PHE A 71 -32.29 -5.13 14.63
CA PHE A 71 -30.92 -4.82 14.23
C PHE A 71 -29.88 -5.62 15.02
N ILE A 72 -30.09 -5.84 16.32
CA ILE A 72 -29.15 -6.55 17.22
C ILE A 72 -29.23 -8.08 17.06
N GLU A 73 -30.44 -8.63 17.12
CA GLU A 73 -30.67 -10.09 17.01
C GLU A 73 -30.35 -10.61 15.62
N GLY A 74 -30.61 -9.82 14.58
CA GLY A 74 -30.39 -10.19 13.18
C GLY A 74 -31.70 -10.27 12.41
N THR A 75 -31.58 -10.22 11.07
CA THR A 75 -32.72 -10.36 10.15
C THR A 75 -32.42 -11.41 9.11
N TYR A 76 -33.42 -12.00 8.47
CA TYR A 76 -33.20 -13.01 7.43
C TYR A 76 -33.80 -12.57 6.09
N TYR A 77 -33.20 -13.04 5.00
CA TYR A 77 -33.73 -12.84 3.66
C TYR A 77 -34.71 -13.96 3.29
N ALA A 78 -35.85 -13.58 2.70
CA ALA A 78 -36.80 -14.50 2.08
C ALA A 78 -37.33 -13.89 0.78
N ASN A 79 -37.35 -14.71 -0.28
CA ASN A 79 -37.95 -14.34 -1.56
C ASN A 79 -39.35 -14.97 -1.66
N GLY A 80 -40.40 -14.14 -1.63
CA GLY A 80 -41.78 -14.62 -1.65
C GLY A 80 -42.30 -15.08 -0.28
N THR A 81 -42.61 -16.37 -0.13
CA THR A 81 -43.22 -16.92 1.09
C THR A 81 -42.22 -17.04 2.24
N ILE A 82 -42.63 -16.69 3.45
CA ILE A 82 -41.80 -16.79 4.66
C ILE A 82 -41.48 -18.27 4.94
N PRO A 83 -40.21 -18.68 4.98
CA PRO A 83 -39.84 -20.08 5.10
C PRO A 83 -40.06 -20.63 6.52
N VAL A 84 -39.96 -21.95 6.67
CA VAL A 84 -40.05 -22.64 7.97
C VAL A 84 -38.93 -22.17 8.91
N LYS A 85 -39.19 -22.16 10.22
CA LYS A 85 -38.32 -21.56 11.25
C LYS A 85 -36.86 -22.05 11.21
N GLU A 86 -36.62 -23.29 10.82
CA GLU A 86 -35.26 -23.84 10.70
C GLU A 86 -34.46 -23.19 9.56
N THR A 87 -35.10 -22.99 8.40
CA THR A 87 -34.49 -22.34 7.23
C THR A 87 -34.22 -20.85 7.48
N ARG A 88 -35.00 -20.20 8.35
CA ARG A 88 -34.78 -18.78 8.72
C ARG A 88 -33.42 -18.54 9.36
N LYS A 89 -32.97 -19.46 10.23
CA LYS A 89 -31.66 -19.36 10.91
C LYS A 89 -30.48 -19.47 9.95
N ILE A 90 -30.63 -20.25 8.89
CA ILE A 90 -29.57 -20.44 7.88
C ILE A 90 -29.40 -19.17 7.04
N ASN A 91 -30.50 -18.46 6.76
CA ASN A 91 -30.53 -17.25 5.95
C ASN A 91 -30.39 -15.95 6.77
N GLU A 92 -29.91 -16.06 8.02
CA GLU A 92 -29.74 -14.92 8.92
C GLU A 92 -28.55 -14.05 8.48
N LEU A 93 -28.80 -12.75 8.38
CA LEU A 93 -27.87 -11.73 7.94
C LEU A 93 -27.39 -11.00 9.19
N ARG A 94 -26.12 -11.23 9.57
CA ARG A 94 -25.47 -10.52 10.68
C ARG A 94 -24.20 -9.78 10.25
N TYR A 95 -23.79 -9.95 9.00
CA TYR A 95 -22.51 -9.40 8.52
C TYR A 95 -22.48 -7.87 8.57
N TYR A 96 -23.61 -7.18 8.37
CA TYR A 96 -23.66 -5.72 8.30
C TYR A 96 -23.20 -5.05 9.59
N GLN A 97 -23.38 -5.71 10.74
CA GLN A 97 -22.93 -5.22 12.04
C GLN A 97 -21.40 -5.17 12.13
N TRP A 98 -20.71 -6.04 11.38
CA TRP A 98 -19.26 -6.22 11.43
C TRP A 98 -18.49 -5.44 10.37
N VAL A 99 -19.18 -4.94 9.33
CA VAL A 99 -18.55 -4.27 8.18
C VAL A 99 -17.61 -3.13 8.58
N PRO A 100 -17.96 -2.20 9.49
CA PRO A 100 -17.03 -1.13 9.89
C PRO A 100 -15.71 -1.67 10.46
N TYR A 101 -15.79 -2.73 11.27
CA TYR A 101 -14.62 -3.35 11.89
C TYR A 101 -13.78 -4.12 10.86
N ILE A 102 -14.44 -4.80 9.92
CA ILE A 102 -13.77 -5.48 8.81
C ILE A 102 -13.01 -4.46 7.95
N LEU A 103 -13.65 -3.37 7.55
CA LEU A 103 -12.99 -2.31 6.76
C LEU A 103 -11.80 -1.68 7.51
N ALA A 104 -11.92 -1.48 8.82
CA ALA A 104 -10.82 -0.98 9.65
C ALA A 104 -9.66 -1.99 9.71
N ALA A 105 -9.95 -3.29 9.87
CA ALA A 105 -8.94 -4.35 9.83
C ALA A 105 -8.28 -4.45 8.45
N GLN A 106 -9.05 -4.32 7.36
CA GLN A 106 -8.54 -4.26 6.00
C GLN A 106 -7.58 -3.07 5.81
N ALA A 107 -7.89 -1.91 6.41
CA ALA A 107 -6.98 -0.77 6.38
C ALA A 107 -5.63 -1.08 7.07
N LEU A 108 -5.65 -1.77 8.21
CA LEU A 108 -4.41 -2.19 8.89
C LEU A 108 -3.60 -3.18 8.05
N ILE A 109 -4.27 -4.14 7.40
CA ILE A 109 -3.63 -5.08 6.48
C ILE A 109 -2.95 -4.34 5.31
N CYS A 110 -3.58 -3.31 4.74
CA CYS A 110 -2.98 -2.47 3.70
C CYS A 110 -1.72 -1.71 4.14
N TYR A 111 -1.61 -1.34 5.42
CA TYR A 111 -0.42 -0.67 5.96
C TYR A 111 0.73 -1.65 6.31
N THR A 112 0.42 -2.94 6.44
CA THR A 112 1.37 -3.97 6.92
C THR A 112 2.66 -4.05 6.10
N PRO A 113 2.64 -4.04 4.75
CA PRO A 113 3.88 -4.08 3.96
C PRO A 113 4.85 -2.93 4.28
N LYS A 114 4.31 -1.72 4.49
CA LYS A 114 5.12 -0.55 4.84
C LYS A 114 5.70 -0.66 6.25
N PHE A 115 4.90 -1.17 7.18
CA PHE A 115 5.37 -1.45 8.54
C PHE A 115 6.51 -2.48 8.55
N ILE A 116 6.36 -3.59 7.83
CA ILE A 116 7.41 -4.61 7.67
C ILE A 116 8.67 -4.01 7.04
N PHE A 117 8.51 -3.20 5.98
CA PHE A 117 9.64 -2.50 5.35
C PHE A 117 10.38 -1.64 6.37
N LYS A 118 9.68 -0.77 7.12
CA LYS A 118 10.30 0.10 8.13
C LYS A 118 11.00 -0.70 9.24
N MET A 119 10.41 -1.82 9.66
CA MET A 119 10.98 -2.70 10.68
C MET A 119 12.27 -3.36 10.17
N LEU A 120 12.23 -4.01 9.00
CA LEU A 120 13.40 -4.65 8.40
C LEU A 120 14.52 -3.63 8.11
N TYR A 121 14.13 -2.48 7.60
CA TYR A 121 15.02 -1.38 7.30
C TYR A 121 15.69 -0.80 8.55
N SER A 122 15.01 -0.76 9.70
CA SER A 122 15.58 -0.29 10.97
C SER A 122 16.76 -1.14 11.47
N PHE A 123 16.91 -2.37 10.99
CA PHE A 123 18.09 -3.21 11.27
C PHE A 123 19.28 -2.87 10.37
N SER A 124 19.10 -2.06 9.33
CA SER A 124 20.21 -1.52 8.54
C SER A 124 20.74 -0.22 9.14
N ASP A 125 22.06 -0.09 9.24
CA ASP A 125 22.74 1.17 9.58
C ASP A 125 22.65 2.23 8.45
N LEU A 126 21.96 1.92 7.36
CA LEU A 126 21.86 2.75 6.17
C LEU A 126 20.70 3.74 6.32
N ARG A 127 20.99 5.06 6.36
CA ARG A 127 19.97 6.14 6.42
C ARG A 127 19.62 6.68 5.02
N ILE A 128 19.15 5.80 4.14
CA ILE A 128 18.65 6.06 2.79
C ILE A 128 17.42 6.99 2.81
N ASN A 129 16.51 6.85 3.79
CA ASN A 129 15.36 7.74 3.92
C ASN A 129 15.78 9.21 4.00
N ASP A 130 16.83 9.51 4.78
CA ASP A 130 17.39 10.85 4.88
C ASP A 130 17.94 11.33 3.53
N ILE A 131 18.63 10.46 2.78
CA ILE A 131 19.22 10.80 1.48
C ILE A 131 18.12 11.14 0.47
N VAL A 132 17.08 10.30 0.38
CA VAL A 132 15.98 10.51 -0.57
C VAL A 132 15.15 11.73 -0.19
N GLN A 133 14.86 11.92 1.11
CA GLN A 133 14.12 13.09 1.59
C GLN A 133 14.92 14.38 1.41
N MET A 134 16.23 14.36 1.64
CA MET A 134 17.11 15.51 1.36
C MET A 134 17.15 15.83 -0.13
N SER A 135 17.22 14.81 -0.99
CA SER A 135 17.16 14.97 -2.45
C SER A 135 15.82 15.57 -2.89
N TYR A 136 14.70 15.07 -2.36
CA TYR A 136 13.37 15.61 -2.62
C TYR A 136 13.25 17.07 -2.17
N ASN A 137 13.74 17.40 -0.97
CA ASN A 137 13.71 18.77 -0.45
C ASN A 137 14.62 19.71 -1.26
N ALA A 138 15.76 19.22 -1.76
CA ALA A 138 16.65 19.99 -2.62
C ALA A 138 15.95 20.44 -3.91
N ARG A 139 15.05 19.61 -4.48
CA ARG A 139 14.19 19.98 -5.61
C ARG A 139 13.32 21.20 -5.36
N LYS A 140 12.87 21.41 -4.13
CA LYS A 140 11.95 22.50 -3.80
C LYS A 140 12.67 23.84 -3.55
N LYS A 141 14.01 23.84 -3.46
CA LYS A 141 14.83 25.02 -3.14
C LYS A 141 15.26 25.80 -4.39
N LYS A 142 15.72 27.04 -4.19
CA LYS A 142 16.34 27.87 -5.26
C LYS A 142 17.67 27.26 -5.71
N LEU A 143 18.05 27.48 -6.98
CA LEU A 143 19.22 26.89 -7.65
C LEU A 143 20.55 26.98 -6.87
N THR A 144 20.81 28.08 -6.15
CA THR A 144 22.06 28.26 -5.39
C THR A 144 22.09 27.38 -4.14
N GLU A 145 21.00 27.37 -3.35
CA GLU A 145 20.85 26.49 -2.18
C GLU A 145 20.74 25.02 -2.59
N GLN A 146 20.22 24.75 -3.79
CA GLN A 146 20.12 23.41 -4.37
C GLN A 146 21.51 22.78 -4.53
N LYS A 147 22.49 23.51 -5.09
CA LYS A 147 23.86 23.00 -5.29
C LYS A 147 24.53 22.61 -3.97
N ASP A 148 24.34 23.40 -2.92
CA ASP A 148 24.87 23.12 -1.58
C ASP A 148 24.19 21.90 -0.95
N THR A 149 22.86 21.77 -1.09
CA THR A 149 22.15 20.57 -0.61
C THR A 149 22.51 19.31 -1.39
N VAL A 150 22.74 19.39 -2.70
CA VAL A 150 23.18 18.25 -3.51
C VAL A 150 24.57 17.79 -3.08
N GLU A 151 25.46 18.71 -2.70
CA GLU A 151 26.77 18.37 -2.14
C GLU A 151 26.65 17.62 -0.81
N VAL A 152 25.74 18.02 0.07
CA VAL A 152 25.46 17.30 1.33
C VAL A 152 24.89 15.91 1.07
N VAL A 153 23.97 15.76 0.12
CA VAL A 153 23.39 14.47 -0.28
C VAL A 153 24.47 13.54 -0.84
N TYR A 154 25.30 14.06 -1.75
CA TYR A 154 26.43 13.34 -2.34
C TYR A 154 27.41 12.86 -1.26
N LYS A 155 27.82 13.72 -0.32
CA LYS A 155 28.73 13.33 0.78
C LYS A 155 28.15 12.22 1.65
N LYS A 156 26.86 12.26 1.95
CA LYS A 156 26.18 11.17 2.67
C LYS A 156 26.12 9.88 1.86
N PHE A 157 25.89 9.98 0.55
CA PHE A 157 25.87 8.82 -0.34
C PHE A 157 27.25 8.15 -0.39
N ILE A 158 28.33 8.94 -0.47
CA ILE A 158 29.71 8.46 -0.41
C ILE A 158 30.01 7.81 0.95
N ASP A 159 29.67 8.45 2.08
CA ASP A 159 29.86 7.86 3.42
C ASP A 159 29.19 6.49 3.54
N VAL A 160 27.99 6.34 2.95
CA VAL A 160 27.29 5.07 2.84
C VAL A 160 28.04 4.04 1.98
N LEU A 161 28.54 4.44 0.80
CA LEU A 161 29.30 3.55 -0.09
C LEU A 161 30.66 3.16 0.50
N GLU A 162 31.35 4.08 1.20
CA GLU A 162 32.67 3.87 1.79
C GLU A 162 32.61 2.97 3.02
N LYS A 163 31.68 3.20 3.95
CA LYS A 163 31.44 2.31 5.10
C LYS A 163 31.19 0.87 4.66
N ARG A 164 30.47 0.72 3.55
CA ARG A 164 30.17 -0.57 2.93
C ARG A 164 31.41 -1.22 2.32
N ASN A 165 32.24 -0.47 1.60
CA ASN A 165 33.47 -1.00 1.00
C ASN A 165 34.54 -1.34 2.07
N LEU A 166 34.59 -0.61 3.19
CA LEU A 166 35.45 -0.95 4.34
C LEU A 166 35.00 -2.26 5.02
N ALA A 167 33.69 -2.48 5.16
CA ALA A 167 33.15 -3.70 5.75
C ALA A 167 33.48 -4.96 4.93
N ASP A 168 33.52 -4.86 3.58
CA ASP A 168 33.95 -5.97 2.71
C ASP A 168 35.45 -6.30 2.88
N SER A 169 36.28 -5.36 3.37
CA SER A 169 37.73 -5.58 3.56
C SER A 169 38.07 -6.30 4.88
N HIS A 170 37.22 -6.20 5.90
CA HIS A 170 37.38 -6.92 7.16
C HIS A 170 36.50 -8.19 7.16
N LYS A 171 37.08 -9.33 6.78
CA LYS A 171 36.47 -10.68 6.91
C LYS A 171 36.20 -11.03 8.39
N LEU A 172 35.18 -10.45 9.02
CA LEU A 172 34.70 -10.88 10.34
C LEU A 172 33.39 -11.67 10.17
N ASN A 173 33.44 -12.94 10.57
CA ASN A 173 32.49 -14.02 10.26
C ASN A 173 31.08 -13.93 10.90
N LEU A 174 30.57 -12.76 11.29
CA LEU A 174 29.19 -12.67 11.81
C LEU A 174 28.55 -11.29 11.64
N GLN A 175 28.67 -10.68 10.46
CA GLN A 175 27.80 -9.58 10.05
C GLN A 175 27.57 -9.70 8.54
N ILE A 176 26.31 -9.87 8.16
CA ILE A 176 25.84 -10.10 6.80
C ILE A 176 26.48 -9.07 5.85
N SER A 177 27.24 -9.52 4.83
CA SER A 177 27.78 -8.64 3.79
C SER A 177 26.61 -8.01 3.02
N PHE A 178 26.27 -6.77 3.39
CA PHE A 178 25.10 -6.04 2.90
C PHE A 178 25.38 -5.36 1.56
N ASN A 179 25.59 -6.17 0.52
CA ASN A 179 25.76 -5.67 -0.84
C ASN A 179 24.47 -5.64 -1.70
N TRP A 180 23.41 -6.26 -1.20
CA TRP A 180 22.14 -6.41 -1.92
C TRP A 180 20.91 -6.28 -1.00
N TYR A 181 21.12 -5.93 0.26
CA TYR A 181 20.08 -6.07 1.28
C TYR A 181 19.03 -4.98 1.23
N PHE A 182 19.43 -3.75 0.92
CA PHE A 182 18.46 -2.71 0.66
C PHE A 182 17.58 -3.07 -0.54
N THR A 183 18.22 -3.54 -1.63
CA THR A 183 17.49 -4.03 -2.81
C THR A 183 16.53 -5.17 -2.42
N LEU A 184 16.99 -6.14 -1.65
CA LEU A 184 16.16 -7.26 -1.19
C LEU A 184 14.94 -6.78 -0.41
N ILE A 185 15.14 -5.98 0.65
CA ILE A 185 14.03 -5.49 1.48
C ILE A 185 13.04 -4.68 0.64
N TYR A 186 13.54 -3.85 -0.28
CA TYR A 186 12.69 -3.03 -1.14
C TYR A 186 11.84 -3.89 -2.09
N PHE A 187 12.41 -4.93 -2.72
CA PHE A 187 11.64 -5.85 -3.56
C PHE A 187 10.70 -6.75 -2.75
N ILE A 188 11.09 -7.17 -1.54
CA ILE A 188 10.17 -7.86 -0.61
C ILE A 188 8.96 -6.98 -0.32
N MET A 189 9.16 -5.69 -0.02
CA MET A 189 8.06 -4.75 0.19
C MET A 189 7.13 -4.67 -1.04
N LYS A 190 7.67 -4.57 -2.26
CA LYS A 190 6.85 -4.54 -3.48
C LYS A 190 6.05 -5.82 -3.70
N ILE A 191 6.66 -6.98 -3.45
CA ILE A 191 5.97 -8.28 -3.53
C ILE A 191 4.87 -8.36 -2.46
N LEU A 192 5.16 -7.93 -1.23
CA LEU A 192 4.17 -7.87 -0.15
C LEU A 192 2.99 -6.96 -0.52
N PHE A 193 3.20 -5.84 -1.21
CA PHE A 193 2.08 -5.01 -1.70
C PHE A 193 1.17 -5.78 -2.65
N VAL A 194 1.71 -6.52 -3.61
CA VAL A 194 0.91 -7.35 -4.53
C VAL A 194 0.14 -8.43 -3.76
N ILE A 195 0.80 -9.13 -2.83
CA ILE A 195 0.15 -10.14 -1.98
C ILE A 195 -0.97 -9.51 -1.16
N THR A 196 -0.74 -8.35 -0.55
CA THR A 196 -1.76 -7.64 0.22
C THR A 196 -2.97 -7.29 -0.64
N ILE A 197 -2.78 -6.80 -1.87
CA ILE A 197 -3.91 -6.50 -2.77
C ILE A 197 -4.69 -7.77 -3.13
N LEU A 198 -4.00 -8.88 -3.40
CA LEU A 198 -4.64 -10.18 -3.65
C LEU A 198 -5.43 -10.68 -2.44
N VAL A 199 -4.90 -10.53 -1.23
CA VAL A 199 -5.60 -10.84 0.02
C VAL A 199 -6.85 -9.97 0.16
N GLN A 200 -6.77 -8.66 -0.11
CA GLN A 200 -7.94 -7.77 -0.05
C GLN A 200 -9.02 -8.17 -1.06
N PHE A 201 -8.59 -8.51 -2.28
CA PHE A 201 -9.50 -8.97 -3.32
C PHE A 201 -10.21 -10.28 -2.92
N GLY A 202 -9.46 -11.23 -2.34
CA GLY A 202 -10.00 -12.47 -1.79
C GLY A 202 -10.96 -12.24 -0.61
N LEU A 203 -10.64 -11.32 0.30
CA LEU A 203 -11.52 -10.95 1.42
C LEU A 203 -12.85 -10.37 0.93
N ILE A 204 -12.81 -9.51 -0.09
CA ILE A 204 -14.02 -8.96 -0.71
C ILE A 204 -14.84 -10.08 -1.36
N HIS A 205 -14.21 -10.96 -2.14
CA HIS A 205 -14.90 -12.09 -2.77
C HIS A 205 -15.57 -13.01 -1.74
N TYR A 206 -14.85 -13.36 -0.66
CA TYR A 206 -15.39 -14.16 0.44
C TYR A 206 -16.57 -13.46 1.14
N PHE A 207 -16.46 -12.16 1.39
CA PHE A 207 -17.49 -11.40 2.10
C PHE A 207 -18.80 -11.29 1.30
N VAL A 208 -18.71 -11.06 -0.02
CA VAL A 208 -19.91 -11.01 -0.88
C VAL A 208 -20.53 -12.39 -1.08
N ALA A 209 -19.79 -13.47 -0.78
CA ALA A 209 -20.15 -14.85 -1.10
C ALA A 209 -20.51 -15.02 -2.58
N ALA A 210 -19.76 -14.32 -3.45
CA ALA A 210 -19.96 -14.37 -4.89
C ALA A 210 -19.52 -15.73 -5.47
N HIS A 211 -20.17 -16.19 -6.54
CA HIS A 211 -19.74 -17.41 -7.23
C HIS A 211 -18.41 -17.22 -7.96
N ASP A 212 -18.23 -16.05 -8.58
CA ASP A 212 -17.04 -15.71 -9.35
C ASP A 212 -16.20 -14.61 -8.66
N ALA A 213 -14.88 -14.69 -8.84
CA ALA A 213 -13.96 -13.66 -8.37
C ALA A 213 -14.15 -12.32 -9.10
N PHE A 214 -14.72 -12.36 -10.31
CA PHE A 214 -14.95 -11.22 -11.19
C PHE A 214 -16.40 -10.68 -11.17
N TRP A 215 -17.14 -10.96 -10.10
CA TRP A 215 -18.52 -10.49 -9.88
C TRP A 215 -18.73 -8.98 -10.07
N GLY A 216 -17.69 -8.16 -9.89
CA GLY A 216 -17.78 -6.72 -10.12
C GLY A 216 -18.17 -6.35 -11.56
N PHE A 217 -17.71 -7.11 -12.56
CA PHE A 217 -18.12 -6.91 -13.96
C PHE A 217 -19.54 -7.39 -14.23
N GLU A 218 -19.93 -8.52 -13.63
CA GLU A 218 -21.29 -9.06 -13.73
C GLU A 218 -22.34 -8.07 -13.20
N ILE A 219 -22.05 -7.38 -12.10
CA ILE A 219 -22.96 -6.34 -11.58
C ILE A 219 -23.12 -5.16 -12.54
N ILE A 220 -22.06 -4.75 -13.25
CA ILE A 220 -22.19 -3.70 -14.26
C ILE A 220 -23.09 -4.19 -15.40
N GLU A 221 -22.88 -5.42 -15.85
CA GLU A 221 -23.71 -6.03 -16.90
C GLU A 221 -25.18 -6.15 -16.46
N ASP A 222 -25.44 -6.59 -15.23
CA ASP A 222 -26.78 -6.66 -14.63
C ASP A 222 -27.44 -5.28 -14.60
N LEU A 223 -26.70 -4.25 -14.17
CA LEU A 223 -27.21 -2.89 -14.06
C LEU A 223 -27.54 -2.29 -15.43
N VAL A 224 -26.70 -2.54 -16.45
CA VAL A 224 -26.93 -2.10 -17.83
C VAL A 224 -28.16 -2.79 -18.42
N ASN A 225 -28.37 -4.07 -18.09
CA ASN A 225 -29.51 -4.86 -18.54
C ASN A 225 -30.78 -4.64 -17.70
N GLY A 226 -30.75 -3.78 -16.69
CA GLY A 226 -31.90 -3.51 -15.81
C GLY A 226 -32.30 -4.68 -14.91
N ARG A 227 -31.37 -5.58 -14.58
CA ARG A 227 -31.58 -6.67 -13.62
C ARG A 227 -31.35 -6.16 -12.19
N ASP A 228 -32.29 -6.48 -11.29
CA ASP A 228 -32.26 -6.08 -9.89
C ASP A 228 -31.63 -7.14 -8.98
N TRP A 229 -31.18 -6.71 -7.80
CA TRP A 229 -30.64 -7.54 -6.70
C TRP A 229 -31.53 -8.72 -6.29
N ARG A 230 -32.84 -8.67 -6.60
CA ARG A 230 -33.80 -9.75 -6.33
C ARG A 230 -33.49 -11.03 -7.11
N MET A 231 -32.75 -10.92 -8.22
CA MET A 231 -32.41 -12.04 -9.09
C MET A 231 -31.14 -12.76 -8.65
N ASN A 232 -30.12 -12.02 -8.21
CA ASN A 232 -28.82 -12.58 -7.81
C ASN A 232 -28.71 -12.82 -6.29
N GLY A 233 -29.59 -12.20 -5.47
CA GLY A 233 -29.58 -12.37 -4.02
C GLY A 233 -28.42 -11.66 -3.31
N TYR A 234 -27.60 -10.91 -4.04
CA TYR A 234 -26.53 -10.11 -3.45
C TYR A 234 -27.13 -8.89 -2.75
N PHE A 235 -26.69 -8.65 -1.52
CA PHE A 235 -27.06 -7.48 -0.71
C PHE A 235 -28.58 -7.19 -0.65
N PRO A 236 -29.38 -8.04 0.03
CA PRO A 236 -30.82 -7.84 0.14
C PRO A 236 -31.17 -6.54 0.86
N ARG A 237 -32.11 -5.77 0.29
CA ARG A 237 -32.57 -4.48 0.84
C ARG A 237 -33.82 -4.62 1.72
N VAL A 238 -34.53 -5.74 1.58
CA VAL A 238 -35.71 -6.07 2.38
C VAL A 238 -35.44 -7.39 3.10
N THR A 239 -35.63 -7.39 4.41
CA THR A 239 -35.39 -8.53 5.28
C THR A 239 -36.57 -8.70 6.24
N PHE A 240 -36.64 -9.86 6.88
CA PHE A 240 -37.68 -10.19 7.86
C PHE A 240 -37.04 -10.42 9.23
N CYS A 241 -37.77 -10.04 10.27
CA CYS A 241 -37.35 -10.19 11.65
C CYS A 241 -38.45 -10.88 12.45
N ASP A 242 -38.08 -11.88 13.24
CA ASP A 242 -38.99 -12.59 14.13
C ASP A 242 -38.87 -12.02 15.54
N ILE A 243 -39.94 -11.41 16.05
CA ILE A 243 -40.03 -10.91 17.42
C ILE A 243 -40.92 -11.84 18.26
N SER A 244 -40.59 -12.04 19.53
CA SER A 244 -41.45 -12.76 20.46
C SER A 244 -41.92 -11.84 21.58
N THR A 245 -43.20 -11.47 21.56
CA THR A 245 -43.82 -10.77 22.68
C THR A 245 -44.16 -11.79 23.77
N ARG A 246 -43.90 -11.41 25.03
CA ARG A 246 -44.19 -12.24 26.19
C ARG A 246 -45.49 -11.75 26.83
N ASP A 247 -46.58 -12.45 26.55
CA ASP A 247 -47.80 -12.33 27.33
C ASP A 247 -47.78 -13.35 28.46
N ILE A 248 -48.43 -13.05 29.59
CA ILE A 248 -48.47 -13.96 30.75
C ILE A 248 -49.04 -15.32 30.31
N GLY A 249 -48.21 -16.35 30.28
CA GLY A 249 -48.58 -17.74 29.97
C GLY A 249 -48.39 -18.19 28.51
N GLN A 250 -48.15 -17.29 27.55
CA GLN A 250 -47.94 -17.67 26.14
C GLN A 250 -47.05 -16.68 25.38
N ASN A 251 -46.02 -17.19 24.68
CA ASN A 251 -45.22 -16.40 23.75
C ASN A 251 -45.92 -16.30 22.39
N ARG A 252 -46.10 -15.08 21.88
CA ARG A 252 -46.65 -14.85 20.53
C ARG A 252 -45.53 -14.41 19.58
N PRO A 253 -45.14 -15.26 18.61
CA PRO A 253 -44.18 -14.86 17.60
C PRO A 253 -44.86 -13.99 16.55
N HIS A 254 -44.27 -12.83 16.27
CA HIS A 254 -44.66 -11.96 15.16
C HIS A 254 -43.48 -11.83 14.20
N THR A 255 -43.76 -11.78 12.89
CA THR A 255 -42.74 -11.51 11.87
C THR A 255 -43.02 -10.13 11.29
N VAL A 256 -42.03 -9.24 11.33
CA VAL A 256 -42.11 -7.90 10.75
C VAL A 256 -41.19 -7.83 9.54
N GLN A 257 -41.60 -7.04 8.53
CA GLN A 257 -40.79 -6.76 7.35
C GLN A 257 -39.98 -5.50 7.60
N CYS A 258 -38.68 -5.51 7.34
CA CYS A 258 -37.81 -4.37 7.55
C CYS A 258 -37.00 -4.04 6.29
N VAL A 259 -36.76 -2.75 6.08
CA VAL A 259 -35.90 -2.22 5.02
C VAL A 259 -34.51 -1.98 5.60
N LEU A 260 -33.54 -2.74 5.11
CA LEU A 260 -32.15 -2.70 5.58
C LEU A 260 -31.38 -1.64 4.80
N MET A 261 -31.58 -0.36 5.16
CA MET A 261 -30.96 0.78 4.50
C MET A 261 -29.43 0.72 4.49
N ILE A 262 -28.82 0.22 5.57
CA ILE A 262 -27.36 0.09 5.66
C ILE A 262 -26.77 -0.76 4.53
N ASN A 263 -27.51 -1.77 4.06
CA ASN A 263 -27.02 -2.69 3.05
C ASN A 263 -26.92 -2.04 1.67
N MET A 264 -27.75 -1.03 1.39
CA MET A 264 -27.64 -0.23 0.17
C MET A 264 -26.32 0.55 0.11
N PHE A 265 -25.83 1.04 1.25
CA PHE A 265 -24.53 1.70 1.33
C PHE A 265 -23.39 0.70 1.19
N ILE A 266 -23.48 -0.45 1.86
CA ILE A 266 -22.50 -1.54 1.78
C ILE A 266 -22.35 -2.00 0.33
N GLU A 267 -23.45 -2.26 -0.37
CA GLU A 267 -23.47 -2.64 -1.80
C GLU A 267 -22.62 -1.68 -2.64
N LYS A 268 -22.86 -0.36 -2.54
CA LYS A 268 -22.14 0.64 -3.35
C LYS A 268 -20.67 0.78 -2.96
N ILE A 269 -20.36 0.68 -1.68
CA ILE A 269 -18.97 0.73 -1.18
C ILE A 269 -18.19 -0.48 -1.69
N TYR A 270 -18.73 -1.68 -1.59
CA TYR A 270 -18.03 -2.90 -2.01
C TYR A 270 -17.86 -2.98 -3.52
N ILE A 271 -18.82 -2.52 -4.33
CA ILE A 271 -18.65 -2.36 -5.78
C ILE A 271 -17.49 -1.41 -6.07
N PHE A 272 -17.47 -0.25 -5.44
CA PHE A 272 -16.38 0.73 -5.61
C PHE A 272 -15.02 0.15 -5.19
N LEU A 273 -14.95 -0.52 -4.04
CA LEU A 273 -13.72 -1.14 -3.54
C LEU A 273 -13.22 -2.25 -4.47
N TRP A 274 -14.10 -3.03 -5.07
CA TRP A 274 -13.72 -4.06 -6.04
C TRP A 274 -12.95 -3.46 -7.22
N PHE A 275 -13.49 -2.40 -7.85
CA PHE A 275 -12.81 -1.71 -8.95
C PHE A 275 -11.53 -1.01 -8.49
N TRP A 276 -11.53 -0.44 -7.28
CA TRP A 276 -10.35 0.17 -6.68
C TRP A 276 -9.20 -0.85 -6.58
N PHE A 277 -9.42 -1.99 -5.91
CA PHE A 277 -8.39 -3.02 -5.75
C PHE A 277 -7.99 -3.67 -7.07
N PHE A 278 -8.92 -3.88 -8.00
CA PHE A 278 -8.60 -4.39 -9.33
C PHE A 278 -7.66 -3.44 -10.11
N ALA A 279 -7.96 -2.15 -10.13
CA ALA A 279 -7.10 -1.15 -10.78
C ALA A 279 -5.72 -1.08 -10.12
N PHE A 280 -5.67 -1.07 -8.78
CA PHE A 280 -4.40 -1.05 -8.04
C PHE A 280 -3.59 -2.34 -8.19
N LEU A 281 -4.23 -3.49 -8.37
CA LEU A 281 -3.55 -4.75 -8.68
C LEU A 281 -2.78 -4.63 -10.00
N VAL A 282 -3.43 -4.13 -11.05
CA VAL A 282 -2.79 -3.94 -12.36
C VAL A 282 -1.65 -2.92 -12.28
N ILE A 283 -1.89 -1.74 -11.69
CA ILE A 283 -0.89 -0.67 -11.58
C ILE A 283 0.33 -1.14 -10.77
N THR A 284 0.10 -1.80 -9.63
CA THR A 284 1.19 -2.27 -8.75
C THR A 284 1.97 -3.41 -9.38
N PHE A 285 1.30 -4.32 -10.08
CA PHE A 285 1.95 -5.40 -10.79
C PHE A 285 2.83 -4.87 -11.94
N LEU A 286 2.34 -3.94 -12.75
CA LEU A 286 3.15 -3.27 -13.78
C LEU A 286 4.32 -2.51 -13.16
N ASN A 287 4.11 -1.83 -12.04
CA ASN A 287 5.20 -1.16 -11.32
C ASN A 287 6.29 -2.14 -10.89
N LEU A 288 5.90 -3.28 -10.29
CA LEU A 288 6.84 -4.32 -9.90
C LEU A 288 7.65 -4.82 -11.10
N LEU A 289 7.01 -5.09 -12.24
CA LEU A 289 7.70 -5.52 -13.46
C LEU A 289 8.68 -4.46 -13.98
N ILE A 290 8.29 -3.19 -14.01
CA ILE A 290 9.18 -2.08 -14.43
C ILE A 290 10.39 -1.99 -13.51
N TRP A 291 10.19 -2.08 -12.19
CA TRP A 291 11.28 -2.03 -11.22
C TRP A 291 12.21 -3.24 -11.35
N ILE A 292 11.67 -4.45 -11.54
CA ILE A 292 12.48 -5.66 -11.79
C ILE A 292 13.31 -5.48 -13.06
N TYR A 293 12.68 -5.01 -14.15
CA TYR A 293 13.35 -4.79 -15.42
C TYR A 293 14.47 -3.74 -15.31
N ARG A 294 14.23 -2.60 -14.66
CA ARG A 294 15.24 -1.53 -14.48
C ARG A 294 16.38 -1.94 -13.53
N ALA A 295 16.09 -2.69 -12.47
CA ALA A 295 17.08 -3.02 -11.45
C ALA A 295 17.95 -4.24 -11.82
N PHE A 296 17.38 -5.29 -12.42
CA PHE A 296 18.11 -6.55 -12.63
C PHE A 296 18.73 -6.66 -14.03
N MET A 297 18.11 -6.09 -15.08
CA MET A 297 18.65 -6.20 -16.44
C MET A 297 19.94 -5.39 -16.60
N PRO A 298 21.09 -6.01 -16.91
CA PRO A 298 22.37 -5.30 -17.06
C PRO A 298 22.35 -4.28 -18.19
N SER A 299 21.78 -4.63 -19.34
CA SER A 299 21.73 -3.76 -20.53
C SER A 299 20.93 -2.48 -20.24
N THR A 300 19.78 -2.62 -19.58
CA THR A 300 18.94 -1.48 -19.18
C THR A 300 19.66 -0.57 -18.19
N ARG A 301 20.37 -1.12 -17.21
CA ARG A 301 21.15 -0.33 -16.25
C ARG A 301 22.29 0.44 -16.92
N LEU A 302 22.99 -0.21 -17.85
CA LEU A 302 24.09 0.41 -18.60
C LEU A 302 23.57 1.56 -19.47
N ALA A 303 22.50 1.33 -20.22
CA ALA A 303 21.87 2.39 -21.02
C ALA A 303 21.38 3.54 -20.13
N TYR A 304 20.63 3.24 -19.06
CA TYR A 304 20.07 4.25 -18.16
C TYR A 304 21.13 5.13 -17.49
N LEU A 305 22.19 4.52 -16.94
CA LEU A 305 23.27 5.27 -16.30
C LEU A 305 24.19 5.96 -17.32
N GLY A 306 24.37 5.37 -18.50
CA GLY A 306 25.11 5.99 -19.61
C GLY A 306 24.42 7.25 -20.11
N ASP A 307 23.10 7.18 -20.33
CA ASP A 307 22.27 8.33 -20.74
C ASP A 307 22.27 9.43 -19.66
N ALA A 308 22.21 9.04 -18.38
CA ALA A 308 22.26 9.99 -17.26
C ALA A 308 23.61 10.72 -17.17
N LEU A 309 24.73 10.03 -17.44
CA LEU A 309 26.06 10.65 -17.52
C LEU A 309 26.22 11.52 -18.77
N ALA A 310 25.61 11.12 -19.89
CA ALA A 310 25.65 11.87 -21.14
C ALA A 310 24.96 13.23 -21.03
N LEU A 311 23.95 13.37 -20.14
CA LEU A 311 23.31 14.65 -19.83
C LEU A 311 24.29 15.69 -19.27
N ASN A 312 25.35 15.23 -18.61
CA ASN A 312 26.42 16.05 -18.03
C ASN A 312 27.71 16.00 -18.87
N GLU A 313 27.59 15.71 -20.17
CA GLU A 313 28.68 15.65 -21.15
C GLU A 313 29.76 14.58 -20.89
N ILE A 314 29.47 13.60 -20.02
CA ILE A 314 30.38 12.48 -19.74
C ILE A 314 29.94 11.25 -20.53
N LYS A 315 30.76 10.81 -21.48
CA LYS A 315 30.53 9.57 -22.25
C LYS A 315 31.61 8.53 -21.92
N PRO A 316 31.42 7.72 -20.87
CA PRO A 316 32.40 6.71 -20.49
C PRO A 316 32.35 5.51 -21.47
N PRO A 317 33.48 4.85 -21.73
CA PRO A 317 33.47 3.57 -22.43
C PRO A 317 32.71 2.51 -21.61
N GLU A 318 31.98 1.64 -22.29
CA GLU A 318 31.07 0.66 -21.67
C GLU A 318 31.77 -0.23 -20.63
N SER A 319 33.03 -0.59 -20.86
CA SER A 319 33.84 -1.39 -19.93
C SER A 319 34.09 -0.70 -18.59
N GLN A 320 34.38 0.61 -18.60
CA GLN A 320 34.58 1.41 -17.39
C GLN A 320 33.26 1.59 -16.64
N LEU A 321 32.17 1.84 -17.36
CA LEU A 321 30.84 1.97 -16.77
C LEU A 321 30.39 0.67 -16.10
N LYS A 322 30.62 -0.47 -16.75
CA LYS A 322 30.33 -1.80 -16.17
C LYS A 322 31.14 -2.06 -14.90
N ASN A 323 32.42 -1.67 -14.88
CA ASN A 323 33.26 -1.81 -13.69
C ASN A 323 32.82 -0.89 -12.54
N PHE A 324 32.48 0.38 -12.85
CA PHE A 324 31.92 1.31 -11.87
C PHE A 324 30.63 0.77 -11.24
N ILE A 325 29.71 0.24 -12.05
CA ILE A 325 28.46 -0.35 -11.55
C ILE A 325 28.74 -1.61 -10.71
N GLY A 326 29.62 -2.50 -11.17
CA GLY A 326 29.88 -3.78 -10.50
C GLY A 326 30.66 -3.65 -9.19
N THR A 327 31.63 -2.75 -9.15
CA THR A 327 32.60 -2.65 -8.05
C THR A 327 32.25 -1.52 -7.08
N TYR A 328 31.88 -0.35 -7.58
CA TYR A 328 31.69 0.84 -6.76
C TYR A 328 30.24 1.04 -6.33
N LEU A 329 29.31 1.11 -7.29
CA LEU A 329 27.90 1.41 -7.02
C LEU A 329 27.13 0.18 -6.48
N LYS A 330 27.42 -1.00 -7.05
CA LYS A 330 26.74 -2.28 -6.80
C LYS A 330 25.21 -2.16 -6.99
N LEU A 331 24.45 -3.24 -6.74
CA LEU A 331 23.01 -3.27 -7.01
C LEU A 331 22.22 -2.27 -6.15
N ASP A 332 22.53 -2.19 -4.85
CA ASP A 332 21.87 -1.27 -3.92
C ASP A 332 22.02 0.20 -4.33
N GLY A 333 23.21 0.61 -4.81
CA GLY A 333 23.42 1.99 -5.26
C GLY A 333 22.61 2.32 -6.51
N VAL A 334 22.44 1.35 -7.43
CA VAL A 334 21.55 1.51 -8.59
C VAL A 334 20.10 1.68 -8.13
N VAL A 335 19.61 0.85 -7.22
CA VAL A 335 18.23 0.96 -6.70
C VAL A 335 18.01 2.26 -5.94
N MET A 336 19.00 2.74 -5.20
CA MET A 336 18.94 4.07 -4.56
C MET A 336 18.83 5.20 -5.59
N LEU A 337 19.60 5.16 -6.68
CA LEU A 337 19.49 6.14 -7.76
C LEU A 337 18.13 6.08 -8.45
N LEU A 338 17.57 4.89 -8.66
CA LEU A 338 16.21 4.72 -9.18
C LEU A 338 15.16 5.33 -8.23
N LEU A 339 15.37 5.21 -6.92
CA LEU A 339 14.48 5.80 -5.91
C LEU A 339 14.61 7.33 -5.82
N ILE A 340 15.81 7.87 -6.03
CA ILE A 340 16.05 9.31 -6.16
C ILE A 340 15.37 9.83 -7.44
N ASP A 341 15.47 9.11 -8.56
CA ASP A 341 14.77 9.45 -9.81
C ASP A 341 13.25 9.51 -9.60
N SER A 342 12.65 8.49 -8.97
CA SER A 342 11.20 8.45 -8.74
C SER A 342 10.67 9.55 -7.82
N ASN A 343 11.49 10.10 -6.92
CA ASN A 343 11.06 11.11 -5.94
C ASN A 343 11.57 12.52 -6.27
N ALA A 344 12.87 12.68 -6.51
CA ALA A 344 13.53 13.96 -6.77
C ALA A 344 13.63 14.31 -8.28
N GLY A 345 13.49 13.32 -9.16
CA GLY A 345 13.49 13.48 -10.62
C GLY A 345 14.84 13.20 -11.28
N TYR A 346 14.78 12.87 -12.57
CA TYR A 346 15.91 12.40 -13.38
C TYR A 346 17.12 13.33 -13.38
N VAL A 347 16.93 14.64 -13.52
CA VAL A 347 18.03 15.62 -13.59
C VAL A 347 18.87 15.63 -12.31
N GLN A 348 18.23 15.57 -11.14
CA GLN A 348 18.97 15.57 -9.87
C GLN A 348 19.70 14.25 -9.63
N MET A 349 19.09 13.15 -10.03
CA MET A 349 19.73 11.85 -10.01
C MET A 349 20.99 11.85 -10.89
N ALA A 350 20.92 12.45 -12.10
CA ALA A 350 22.06 12.60 -13.01
C ALA A 350 23.20 13.47 -12.42
N ASP A 351 22.88 14.58 -11.75
CA ASP A 351 23.86 15.42 -11.06
C ASP A 351 24.58 14.67 -9.93
N ILE A 352 23.82 13.89 -9.14
CA ILE A 352 24.39 13.05 -8.07
C ILE A 352 25.28 11.97 -8.69
N LEU A 353 24.82 11.31 -9.75
CA LEU A 353 25.58 10.27 -10.46
C LEU A 353 26.90 10.80 -11.02
N GLN A 354 26.91 12.01 -11.59
CA GLN A 354 28.14 12.65 -12.08
C GLN A 354 29.17 12.83 -10.95
N ARG A 355 28.75 13.30 -9.77
CA ARG A 355 29.65 13.48 -8.63
C ARG A 355 30.18 12.14 -8.11
N LEU A 356 29.32 11.12 -8.06
CA LEU A 356 29.72 9.76 -7.70
C LEU A 356 30.73 9.17 -8.68
N TRP A 357 30.55 9.41 -9.98
CA TRP A 357 31.48 8.98 -11.02
C TRP A 357 32.87 9.61 -10.84
N ASN A 358 32.92 10.93 -10.68
CA ASN A 358 34.18 11.66 -10.49
C ASN A 358 34.91 11.20 -9.22
N SER A 359 34.19 10.97 -8.14
CA SER A 359 34.74 10.45 -6.88
C SER A 359 35.38 9.07 -7.03
N ALA A 360 34.68 8.14 -7.67
CA ALA A 360 35.19 6.79 -7.88
C ALA A 360 36.47 6.78 -8.73
N TYR A 361 36.55 7.68 -9.72
CA TYR A 361 37.72 7.81 -10.57
C TYR A 361 38.91 8.43 -9.83
N ASN A 362 38.67 9.44 -8.97
CA ASN A 362 39.70 10.03 -8.11
C ASN A 362 40.27 9.01 -7.13
N ILE A 363 39.42 8.24 -6.45
CA ILE A 363 39.84 7.17 -5.52
C ILE A 363 40.68 6.11 -6.25
N LYS A 364 40.33 5.79 -7.50
CA LYS A 364 41.10 4.84 -8.31
C LYS A 364 42.49 5.38 -8.64
N ASN A 365 42.58 6.64 -9.07
CA ASN A 365 43.85 7.31 -9.39
C ASN A 365 44.76 7.43 -8.16
N GLU A 366 44.21 7.72 -6.98
CA GLU A 366 44.98 7.77 -5.71
C GLU A 366 45.53 6.38 -5.32
N ARG A 367 44.74 5.31 -5.52
CA ARG A 367 45.20 3.93 -5.25
C ARG A 367 46.31 3.50 -6.21
N GLU A 368 46.17 3.80 -7.50
CA GLU A 368 47.21 3.50 -8.50
C GLU A 368 48.50 4.30 -8.25
N GLY A 369 48.38 5.57 -7.83
CA GLY A 369 49.54 6.40 -7.43
C GLY A 369 50.26 5.88 -6.19
N ASN A 370 49.53 5.41 -5.17
CA ASN A 370 50.14 4.85 -3.96
C ASN A 370 50.83 3.50 -4.21
N ILE A 371 50.29 2.64 -5.09
CA ILE A 371 50.94 1.38 -5.48
C ILE A 371 52.23 1.65 -6.26
N ALA A 372 52.21 2.58 -7.21
CA ALA A 372 53.41 2.99 -7.96
C ALA A 372 54.51 3.53 -7.03
N ASN A 373 54.15 4.37 -6.05
CA ASN A 373 55.08 4.91 -5.06
C ASN A 373 55.68 3.82 -4.15
N THR A 374 54.89 2.80 -3.80
CA THR A 374 55.33 1.67 -2.98
C THR A 374 56.29 0.75 -3.75
N GLU A 375 56.02 0.48 -5.03
CA GLU A 375 56.93 -0.29 -5.91
C GLU A 375 58.25 0.44 -6.19
N THR A 376 58.25 1.77 -6.32
CA THR A 376 59.49 2.55 -6.43
C THR A 376 60.29 2.61 -5.13
N SER A 377 59.62 2.48 -3.98
CA SER A 377 60.29 2.46 -2.67
C SER A 377 60.94 1.10 -2.40
N ILE A 378 60.33 0.01 -2.85
CA ILE A 378 60.87 -1.35 -2.76
C ILE A 378 62.05 -1.56 -3.72
N LYS A 379 62.05 -0.91 -4.90
CA LYS A 379 63.19 -0.96 -5.85
C LYS A 379 64.39 -0.07 -5.46
N LYS A 380 64.26 0.79 -4.45
CA LYS A 380 65.33 1.66 -3.92
C LYS A 380 65.92 1.17 -2.58
N SER A 381 65.31 0.13 -1.99
CA SER A 381 65.88 -0.71 -0.94
C SER A 381 66.66 -1.85 -1.57
#